data_AF-A0A0K9PKS8-F1
#
_entry.id   AF-A0A0K9PKS8-F1
#
_cell.length_a   1.000
_cell.length_b   1.000
_cell.length_c   1.000
_cell.angle_alpha   90.00
_cell.angle_beta   90.00
_cell.angle_gamma   90.00
#
_symmetry.space_group_name_H-M   'P 1'
#
loop_
_entity.id
_entity.type
_entity.pdbx_description
1 polymer ?
#
loop_
_entity_poly.entity_id
_entity_poly.type
_entity_poly.pdbx_seq_one_letter_code
_entity_poly.pdbx_strand_id
1 'polypeptide(L)'
;MGEEENGEKKNPCDWTSPESDLFSTPKSQMEKEGKSFRFSKKRCIFFSVGFTIIVFIVVILTLAFTVYKVRGPLMKVNSVAIQKITNSSISANVNVSVKNLNQVTYYFDKTTTSVYYNNNLIGVTYQPAGKAPARRTYKMNVTMELPLDKLNAIIGGGISVGKDGGVDIDSATIVAGHVNILSLRRHVDVGMNCTVKVSVVNLTILDQTCLQQIWM
;
A
#
# COMPACT_ATOMS: atom_id res chain seq x y z
N MET A 1 36.84 63.84 -32.13
CA MET A 1 35.52 64.14 -31.51
C MET A 1 34.60 63.00 -31.91
N GLY A 2 34.19 62.18 -30.95
CA GLY A 2 33.19 61.11 -31.13
C GLY A 2 33.74 59.77 -31.58
N GLU A 3 34.17 58.94 -30.63
CA GLU A 3 34.00 57.49 -30.71
C GLU A 3 32.52 57.16 -30.50
N GLU A 4 31.99 56.20 -31.26
CA GLU A 4 30.72 55.53 -30.96
C GLU A 4 30.97 54.00 -30.99
N GLU A 5 30.74 53.43 -29.81
CA GLU A 5 30.44 52.05 -29.39
C GLU A 5 29.79 51.11 -30.44
N ASN A 6 29.80 49.77 -30.39
CA ASN A 6 30.17 48.70 -29.43
C ASN A 6 29.78 47.35 -30.10
N GLY A 7 30.34 46.21 -29.65
CA GLY A 7 29.66 44.92 -29.84
C GLY A 7 30.47 43.62 -29.93
N GLU A 8 31.61 43.48 -29.25
CA GLU A 8 32.33 42.19 -29.19
C GLU A 8 31.80 41.28 -28.07
N LYS A 9 31.38 40.07 -28.44
CA LYS A 9 30.76 39.06 -27.56
C LYS A 9 31.79 38.45 -26.62
N LYS A 10 31.61 38.62 -25.30
CA LYS A 10 32.43 37.97 -24.27
C LYS A 10 31.92 36.57 -23.92
N ASN A 11 32.84 35.61 -23.82
CA ASN A 11 32.60 34.27 -23.31
C ASN A 11 32.79 34.24 -21.77
N PRO A 12 31.85 33.68 -20.99
CA PRO A 12 31.90 33.71 -19.53
C PRO A 12 32.56 32.44 -18.96
N CYS A 13 33.90 32.40 -18.97
CA CYS A 13 34.69 31.46 -18.18
C CYS A 13 36.02 32.13 -17.81
N ASP A 14 35.95 33.27 -17.14
CA ASP A 14 37.11 33.91 -16.54
C ASP A 14 36.73 34.36 -15.12
N TRP A 15 37.24 33.64 -14.13
CA TRP A 15 37.22 34.06 -12.74
C TRP A 15 38.65 33.98 -12.24
N THR A 16 39.35 35.10 -12.36
CA THR A 16 40.61 35.42 -11.70
C THR A 16 40.41 35.48 -10.19
N SER A 17 41.28 34.82 -9.43
CA SER A 17 41.39 34.97 -7.96
C SER A 17 41.84 36.38 -7.57
N PRO A 18 41.38 36.92 -6.42
CA PRO A 18 41.87 38.19 -5.90
C PRO A 18 43.19 38.03 -5.12
N GLU A 19 44.09 39.00 -5.31
CA GLU A 19 45.40 39.14 -4.66
C GLU A 19 45.43 40.50 -3.94
N SER A 20 45.67 40.50 -2.63
CA SER A 20 46.05 41.64 -1.74
C SER A 20 45.97 41.15 -0.28
N ASP A 21 46.86 41.34 0.69
CA ASP A 21 48.08 42.12 0.83
C ASP A 21 48.94 41.57 2.01
N LEU A 22 50.26 41.65 1.84
CA LEU A 22 51.35 42.02 2.76
C LEU A 22 51.14 42.02 4.32
N PHE A 23 51.75 41.06 5.06
CA PHE A 23 52.36 41.29 6.40
C PHE A 23 53.30 40.14 6.89
N SER A 24 54.61 40.43 6.88
CA SER A 24 55.77 39.96 7.69
C SER A 24 55.92 38.56 8.37
N THR A 25 57.08 37.93 8.07
CA THR A 25 58.01 37.09 8.93
C THR A 25 57.77 35.57 9.16
N PRO A 26 58.78 34.73 9.51
CA PRO A 26 59.57 33.92 8.56
C PRO A 26 59.60 32.38 8.80
N LYS A 27 60.17 31.67 7.81
CA LYS A 27 60.81 30.33 7.85
C LYS A 27 60.00 29.13 8.39
N SER A 28 59.55 28.28 7.48
CA SER A 28 59.93 26.86 7.51
C SER A 28 59.84 26.25 6.12
N GLN A 29 60.83 25.42 5.81
CA GLN A 29 61.05 24.74 4.55
C GLN A 29 60.04 23.60 4.39
N MET A 30 59.35 23.51 3.25
CA MET A 30 58.91 22.23 2.68
C MET A 30 58.85 22.35 1.16
N GLU A 31 60.01 22.06 0.55
CA GLU A 31 60.10 21.42 -0.74
C GLU A 31 59.23 20.15 -0.76
N LYS A 32 58.24 20.07 -1.66
CA LYS A 32 57.91 18.83 -2.40
C LYS A 32 57.37 19.18 -3.77
N GLU A 33 58.09 18.71 -4.77
CA GLU A 33 57.80 18.79 -6.20
C GLU A 33 56.33 18.50 -6.54
N GLY A 34 55.72 19.42 -7.27
CA GLY A 34 54.44 19.20 -7.95
C GLY A 34 54.64 18.24 -9.12
N LYS A 35 54.49 16.93 -8.88
CA LYS A 35 54.25 15.98 -9.97
C LYS A 35 52.89 16.32 -10.59
N SER A 36 52.92 16.94 -11.76
CA SER A 36 51.71 17.17 -12.56
C SER A 36 51.06 15.81 -12.85
N PHE A 37 50.00 15.47 -12.12
CA PHE A 37 49.21 14.31 -12.46
C PHE A 37 48.32 14.71 -13.64
N ARG A 38 48.85 14.51 -14.86
CA ARG A 38 48.04 14.55 -16.09
C ARG A 38 47.03 13.40 -16.02
N PHE A 39 45.88 13.63 -15.37
CA PHE A 39 44.74 12.71 -15.43
C PHE A 39 44.23 12.72 -16.87
N SER A 40 44.53 11.65 -17.60
CA SER A 40 44.07 11.46 -18.97
C SER A 40 42.53 11.45 -18.98
N LYS A 41 41.93 12.29 -19.85
CA LYS A 41 40.48 12.42 -20.08
C LYS A 41 39.71 11.10 -20.26
N LYS A 42 40.40 9.98 -20.52
CA LYS A 42 39.83 8.64 -20.68
C LYS A 42 39.37 8.02 -19.36
N ARG A 43 39.94 8.39 -18.19
CA ARG A 43 39.53 7.81 -16.89
C ARG A 43 38.17 8.33 -16.41
N CYS A 44 37.81 9.59 -16.64
CA CYS A 44 36.52 10.14 -16.22
C CYS A 44 35.32 9.49 -16.92
N ILE A 45 35.48 9.06 -18.19
CA ILE A 45 34.41 8.41 -18.95
C ILE A 45 34.12 7.01 -18.39
N PHE A 46 35.14 6.22 -18.06
CA PHE A 46 34.95 4.88 -17.47
C PHE A 46 34.28 4.93 -16.09
N PHE A 47 34.61 5.91 -15.25
CA PHE A 47 33.90 6.11 -13.98
C PHE A 47 32.43 6.53 -14.18
N SER A 48 32.14 7.35 -15.19
CA SER A 48 30.76 7.75 -15.50
C SER A 48 29.90 6.57 -15.99
N VAL A 49 30.44 5.72 -16.87
CA VAL A 49 29.71 4.56 -17.40
C VAL A 49 29.48 3.52 -16.30
N GLY A 50 30.50 3.21 -15.50
CA GLY A 50 30.36 2.29 -14.36
C GLY A 50 29.29 2.75 -13.37
N PHE A 51 29.26 4.05 -13.04
CA PHE A 51 28.25 4.63 -12.16
C PHE A 51 26.83 4.49 -12.74
N THR A 52 26.64 4.79 -14.03
CA THR A 52 25.32 4.66 -14.68
C THR A 52 24.80 3.22 -14.66
N ILE A 53 25.66 2.22 -14.88
CA ILE A 53 25.28 0.80 -14.84
C ILE A 53 24.85 0.40 -13.44
N ILE A 54 25.62 0.80 -12.41
CA ILE A 54 25.29 0.51 -11.02
C ILE A 54 23.93 1.11 -10.65
N VAL A 55 23.69 2.38 -10.99
CA VAL A 55 22.40 3.04 -10.74
C VAL A 55 21.26 2.29 -11.44
N PHE A 56 21.46 1.88 -12.70
CA PHE A 56 20.44 1.14 -13.45
C PHE A 56 20.10 -0.21 -12.81
N ILE A 57 21.10 -0.96 -12.35
CA ILE A 57 20.91 -2.23 -11.63
C ILE A 57 20.12 -2.00 -10.34
N VAL A 58 20.49 -0.99 -9.54
CA VAL A 58 19.79 -0.65 -8.30
C VAL A 58 18.33 -0.28 -8.58
N VAL A 59 18.06 0.48 -9.63
CA VAL A 59 16.68 0.81 -10.05
C VAL A 59 15.90 -0.44 -10.43
N ILE A 60 16.49 -1.37 -11.20
CA ILE A 60 15.81 -2.63 -11.55
C ILE A 60 15.52 -3.47 -10.30
N LEU A 61 16.49 -3.60 -9.38
CA LEU A 61 16.32 -4.40 -8.16
C LEU A 61 15.22 -3.83 -7.26
N THR A 62 15.17 -2.50 -7.10
CA THR A 62 14.13 -1.84 -6.31
C THR A 62 12.75 -1.96 -6.98
N LEU A 63 12.66 -1.83 -8.30
CA LEU A 63 11.42 -2.08 -9.05
C LEU A 63 10.97 -3.53 -8.91
N ALA A 64 11.88 -4.50 -9.03
CA ALA A 64 11.57 -5.91 -8.82
C ALA A 64 11.01 -6.12 -7.40
N PHE A 65 11.75 -5.70 -6.37
CA PHE A 65 11.32 -5.89 -4.98
C PHE A 65 9.97 -5.22 -4.67
N THR A 66 9.71 -4.04 -5.23
CA THR A 66 8.45 -3.32 -5.04
C THR A 66 7.26 -3.96 -5.78
N VAL A 67 7.49 -4.69 -6.87
CA VAL A 67 6.44 -5.45 -7.59
C VAL A 67 6.19 -6.80 -6.91
N TYR A 68 7.22 -7.46 -6.40
CA TYR A 68 7.10 -8.75 -5.70
C TYR A 68 6.55 -8.63 -4.28
N LYS A 69 6.55 -7.44 -3.68
CA LYS A 69 5.99 -7.22 -2.34
C LYS A 69 4.46 -7.27 -2.37
N VAL A 70 3.90 -8.44 -2.06
CA VAL A 70 2.47 -8.63 -1.85
C VAL A 70 2.02 -7.87 -0.60
N ARG A 71 0.96 -7.08 -0.76
CA ARG A 71 0.26 -6.31 0.28
C ARG A 71 -1.15 -6.88 0.42
N GLY A 72 -1.64 -6.89 1.65
CA GLY A 72 -3.00 -7.32 1.93
C GLY A 72 -4.03 -6.32 1.35
N PRO A 73 -5.23 -6.79 1.01
CA PRO A 73 -6.29 -5.94 0.53
C PRO A 73 -6.90 -5.13 1.68
N LEU A 74 -7.31 -3.88 1.40
CA LEU A 74 -8.10 -3.12 2.36
C LEU A 74 -9.58 -3.38 2.11
N MET A 75 -10.23 -4.00 3.08
CA MET A 75 -11.67 -4.23 3.09
C MET A 75 -12.37 -3.09 3.83
N LYS A 76 -13.51 -2.65 3.27
CA LYS A 76 -14.40 -1.68 3.89
C LYS A 76 -15.84 -2.12 3.72
N VAL A 77 -16.57 -2.21 4.83
CA VAL A 77 -18.02 -2.36 4.81
C VAL A 77 -18.63 -0.97 4.63
N ASN A 78 -19.47 -0.81 3.61
CA ASN A 78 -20.10 0.46 3.26
C ASN A 78 -21.50 0.60 3.88
N SER A 79 -22.31 -0.46 3.76
CA SER A 79 -23.68 -0.46 4.27
C SER A 79 -24.18 -1.88 4.48
N VAL A 80 -25.15 -2.00 5.38
CA VAL A 80 -25.89 -3.23 5.65
C VAL A 80 -27.37 -2.91 5.46
N ALA A 81 -28.08 -3.73 4.71
CA ALA A 81 -29.50 -3.58 4.45
C ALA A 81 -30.22 -4.92 4.68
N ILE A 82 -31.23 -4.94 5.55
CA ILE A 82 -32.06 -6.13 5.73
C ILE A 82 -32.92 -6.30 4.48
N GLN A 83 -32.85 -7.48 3.87
CA GLN A 83 -33.57 -7.76 2.62
C GLN A 83 -34.85 -8.54 2.88
N LYS A 84 -34.79 -9.57 3.74
CA LYS A 84 -35.94 -10.44 4.00
C LYS A 84 -35.90 -10.95 5.44
N ILE A 85 -37.04 -10.94 6.10
CA ILE A 85 -37.23 -11.58 7.40
C ILE A 85 -38.21 -12.73 7.19
N THR A 86 -37.84 -13.92 7.68
CA THR A 86 -38.69 -15.11 7.66
C THR A 86 -38.80 -15.67 9.08
N ASN A 87 -39.67 -16.66 9.28
CA ASN A 87 -39.84 -17.31 10.57
C ASN A 87 -38.57 -18.05 11.04
N SER A 88 -37.65 -18.39 10.12
CA SER A 88 -36.46 -19.19 10.41
C SER A 88 -35.14 -18.42 10.25
N SER A 89 -35.11 -17.34 9.47
CA SER A 89 -33.88 -16.59 9.20
C SER A 89 -34.12 -15.14 8.78
N ILE A 90 -33.12 -14.30 9.00
CA ILE A 90 -33.01 -12.94 8.49
C ILE A 90 -31.94 -12.93 7.39
N SER A 91 -32.31 -12.47 6.20
CA SER A 91 -31.39 -12.22 5.10
C SER A 91 -31.04 -10.74 5.04
N ALA A 92 -29.74 -10.44 4.95
CA ALA A 92 -29.23 -9.09 4.85
C ALA A 92 -28.22 -8.98 3.70
N ASN A 93 -28.29 -7.89 2.96
CA ASN A 93 -27.34 -7.55 1.92
C ASN A 93 -26.30 -6.59 2.49
N VAL A 94 -25.03 -6.94 2.32
CA VAL A 94 -23.88 -6.20 2.80
C VAL A 94 -23.10 -5.68 1.60
N ASN A 95 -22.98 -4.36 1.50
CA ASN A 95 -22.17 -3.72 0.48
C ASN A 95 -20.74 -3.58 0.98
N VAL A 96 -19.81 -4.25 0.31
CA VAL A 96 -18.40 -4.28 0.65
C VAL A 96 -17.57 -3.68 -0.48
N SER A 97 -16.56 -2.90 -0.12
CA SER A 97 -15.51 -2.45 -1.02
C SER A 97 -14.19 -3.05 -0.63
N VAL A 98 -13.50 -3.64 -1.59
CA VAL A 98 -12.18 -4.23 -1.39
C VAL A 98 -11.19 -3.56 -2.32
N LYS A 99 -10.15 -2.95 -1.74
CA LYS A 99 -9.08 -2.28 -2.46
C LYS A 99 -7.87 -3.19 -2.54
N ASN A 100 -7.51 -3.58 -3.76
CA ASN A 100 -6.25 -4.26 -4.02
C ASN A 100 -5.11 -3.23 -3.97
N LEU A 101 -4.20 -3.38 -3.02
CA LEU A 101 -3.02 -2.52 -2.89
C LEU A 101 -1.84 -2.99 -3.75
N ASN A 102 -1.95 -4.16 -4.37
CA ASN A 102 -0.90 -4.75 -5.19
C ASN A 102 -0.82 -4.08 -6.56
N GLN A 103 0.39 -4.11 -7.15
CA GLN A 103 0.64 -3.65 -8.51
C GLN A 103 0.22 -4.68 -9.58
N VAL A 104 -0.23 -5.85 -9.15
CA VAL A 104 -0.70 -6.95 -10.00
C VAL A 104 -2.15 -7.30 -9.69
N THR A 105 -2.81 -7.91 -10.65
CA THR A 105 -4.17 -8.42 -10.47
C THR A 105 -4.13 -9.68 -9.61
N TYR A 106 -4.98 -9.71 -8.58
CA TYR A 106 -5.20 -10.87 -7.73
C TYR A 106 -6.45 -11.61 -8.22
N TYR A 107 -6.33 -12.91 -8.45
CA TYR A 107 -7.42 -13.79 -8.83
C TYR A 107 -7.78 -14.63 -7.62
N PHE A 108 -9.06 -14.67 -7.27
CA PHE A 108 -9.53 -15.36 -6.07
C PHE A 108 -10.70 -16.27 -6.37
N ASP A 109 -10.76 -17.36 -5.62
CA ASP A 109 -11.80 -18.36 -5.74
C ASP A 109 -13.02 -18.00 -4.88
N LYS A 110 -14.09 -18.78 -5.05
CA LYS A 110 -15.27 -18.68 -4.20
C LYS A 110 -14.84 -18.83 -2.75
N THR A 111 -15.27 -17.89 -1.92
CA THR A 111 -14.82 -17.77 -0.55
C THR A 111 -16.01 -17.73 0.39
N THR A 112 -15.82 -18.24 1.59
CA THR A 112 -16.82 -18.21 2.66
C THR A 112 -16.33 -17.27 3.76
N THR A 113 -17.22 -16.39 4.22
CA THR A 113 -16.99 -15.51 5.35
C THR A 113 -17.90 -15.93 6.49
N SER A 114 -17.31 -16.15 7.66
CA SER A 114 -18.04 -16.46 8.90
C SER A 114 -18.21 -15.19 9.73
N VAL A 115 -19.41 -14.98 10.27
CA VAL A 115 -19.76 -13.82 11.08
C VAL A 115 -20.04 -14.28 12.50
N TYR A 116 -19.49 -13.56 13.47
CA TYR A 116 -19.54 -13.88 14.88
C TYR A 116 -20.03 -12.70 15.70
N TYR A 117 -20.72 -13.01 16.78
CA TYR A 117 -21.04 -12.05 17.83
C TYR A 117 -20.60 -12.66 19.16
N ASN A 118 -19.74 -11.94 19.89
CA ASN A 118 -19.18 -12.39 21.16
C ASN A 118 -18.64 -13.84 21.08
N ASN A 119 -17.81 -14.11 20.07
CA ASN A 119 -17.23 -15.42 19.74
C ASN A 119 -18.23 -16.53 19.33
N ASN A 120 -19.52 -16.25 19.22
CA ASN A 120 -20.52 -17.21 18.74
C ASN A 120 -20.78 -17.01 17.25
N LEU A 121 -20.75 -18.10 16.47
CA LEU A 121 -21.08 -18.06 15.04
C LEU A 121 -22.56 -17.73 14.85
N ILE A 122 -22.84 -16.61 14.18
CA ILE A 122 -24.21 -16.12 13.95
C ILE A 122 -24.65 -16.22 12.50
N GLY A 123 -23.71 -16.37 11.57
CA GLY A 123 -24.03 -16.40 10.16
C GLY A 123 -22.83 -16.75 9.31
N VAL A 124 -23.14 -17.13 8.08
CA VAL A 124 -22.16 -17.42 7.04
C VAL A 124 -22.62 -16.72 5.77
N THR A 125 -21.66 -16.22 5.00
CA THR A 125 -21.92 -15.62 3.71
C THR A 125 -20.92 -16.08 2.67
N TYR A 126 -21.35 -16.05 1.41
CA TYR A 126 -20.59 -16.58 0.29
C TYR A 126 -20.21 -15.45 -0.67
N GLN A 127 -18.92 -15.36 -0.95
CA GLN A 127 -18.37 -14.46 -1.94
C GLN A 127 -18.05 -15.25 -3.22
N PRO A 128 -18.54 -14.82 -4.39
CA PRO A 128 -18.24 -15.49 -5.65
C PRO A 128 -16.76 -15.32 -6.03
N ALA A 129 -16.26 -16.23 -6.86
CA ALA A 129 -14.93 -16.12 -7.44
C ALA A 129 -14.82 -14.87 -8.34
N GLY A 130 -13.63 -14.31 -8.44
CA GLY A 130 -13.43 -13.07 -9.18
C GLY A 130 -11.97 -12.65 -9.30
N LYS A 131 -11.79 -11.39 -9.70
CA LYS A 131 -10.47 -10.77 -9.80
C LYS A 131 -10.49 -9.37 -9.24
N ALA A 132 -9.43 -9.02 -8.53
CA ALA A 132 -9.18 -7.69 -7.98
C ALA A 132 -8.08 -7.02 -8.81
N PRO A 133 -8.41 -6.07 -9.71
CA PRO A 133 -7.42 -5.44 -10.58
C PRO A 133 -6.36 -4.66 -9.79
N ALA A 134 -5.15 -4.54 -10.36
CA ALA A 134 -4.04 -3.83 -9.76
C ALA A 134 -4.40 -2.40 -9.32
N ARG A 135 -4.10 -2.05 -8.06
CA ARG A 135 -4.38 -0.73 -7.45
C ARG A 135 -5.82 -0.23 -7.57
N ARG A 136 -6.80 -1.12 -7.80
CA ARG A 136 -8.21 -0.75 -7.92
C ARG A 136 -9.02 -1.20 -6.70
N THR A 137 -10.09 -0.46 -6.45
CA THR A 137 -11.16 -0.86 -5.55
C THR A 137 -12.27 -1.48 -6.38
N TYR A 138 -12.70 -2.68 -6.00
CA TYR A 138 -13.90 -3.29 -6.53
C TYR A 138 -14.96 -3.35 -5.42
N LYS A 139 -16.21 -3.20 -5.81
CA LYS A 139 -17.36 -3.26 -4.91
C LYS A 139 -18.14 -4.54 -5.18
N MET A 140 -18.67 -5.13 -4.14
CA MET A 140 -19.52 -6.28 -4.23
C MET A 140 -20.63 -6.23 -3.20
N ASN A 141 -21.74 -6.84 -3.56
CA ASN A 141 -22.89 -7.04 -2.70
C ASN A 141 -22.92 -8.50 -2.30
N VAL A 142 -22.92 -8.73 -1.00
CA VAL A 142 -22.78 -10.05 -0.39
C VAL A 142 -24.02 -10.29 0.45
N THR A 143 -24.72 -11.40 0.20
CA THR A 143 -25.94 -11.73 0.94
C THR A 143 -25.59 -12.64 2.10
N MET A 144 -25.86 -12.20 3.33
CA MET A 144 -25.71 -13.03 4.53
C MET A 144 -27.07 -13.54 4.99
N GLU A 145 -27.09 -14.79 5.46
CA GLU A 145 -28.24 -15.37 6.12
C GLU A 145 -27.90 -15.59 7.60
N LEU A 146 -28.76 -15.05 8.46
CA LEU A 146 -28.67 -15.13 9.91
C LEU A 146 -29.81 -16.02 10.41
N PRO A 147 -29.51 -17.23 10.90
CA PRO A 147 -30.51 -18.11 11.50
C PRO A 147 -31.13 -17.47 12.75
N LEU A 148 -32.46 -17.54 12.85
CA LEU A 148 -33.21 -16.87 13.93
C LEU A 148 -32.99 -17.53 15.29
N ASP A 149 -32.70 -18.83 15.31
CA ASP A 149 -32.31 -19.59 16.51
C ASP A 149 -31.00 -19.05 17.12
N LYS A 150 -30.00 -18.77 16.28
CA LYS A 150 -28.72 -18.16 16.70
C LYS A 150 -28.93 -16.74 17.22
N LEU A 151 -29.76 -15.95 16.53
CA LEU A 151 -30.05 -14.59 16.94
C LEU A 151 -30.84 -14.54 18.26
N ASN A 152 -31.84 -15.40 18.43
CA ASN A 152 -32.63 -15.49 19.65
C ASN A 152 -31.80 -15.95 20.85
N ALA A 153 -30.85 -16.88 20.65
CA ALA A 153 -29.91 -17.27 21.70
C ALA A 153 -29.06 -16.09 22.18
N ILE A 154 -28.67 -15.19 21.27
CA ILE A 154 -27.92 -13.97 21.60
C ILE A 154 -28.80 -12.95 22.30
N ILE A 155 -30.00 -12.69 21.79
CA ILE A 155 -30.94 -11.75 22.41
C ILE A 155 -31.29 -12.23 23.82
N GLY A 156 -31.57 -13.53 23.99
CA GLY A 156 -31.87 -14.14 25.28
C GLY A 156 -30.68 -14.18 26.25
N GLY A 157 -29.45 -14.26 25.73
CA GLY A 157 -28.20 -14.16 26.52
C GLY A 157 -27.77 -12.73 26.84
N GLY A 158 -28.44 -11.73 26.27
CA GLY A 158 -28.11 -10.31 26.41
C GLY A 158 -27.18 -9.79 25.30
N ILE A 159 -27.54 -8.63 24.75
CA ILE A 159 -26.70 -7.91 23.80
C ILE A 159 -25.82 -6.92 24.55
N SER A 160 -24.51 -7.05 24.39
CA SER A 160 -23.49 -6.14 24.90
C SER A 160 -23.46 -4.90 24.02
N VAL A 161 -24.25 -3.90 24.41
CA VAL A 161 -24.28 -2.60 23.75
C VAL A 161 -23.26 -1.67 24.41
N GLY A 162 -22.34 -1.14 23.62
CA GLY A 162 -21.37 -0.14 24.07
C GLY A 162 -22.04 1.16 24.51
N LYS A 163 -21.29 2.02 25.21
CA LYS A 163 -21.79 3.35 25.67
C LYS A 163 -22.20 4.26 24.51
N ASP A 164 -21.65 4.01 23.33
CA ASP A 164 -21.93 4.66 22.06
C ASP A 164 -23.19 4.08 21.36
N GLY A 165 -23.90 3.13 21.98
CA GLY A 165 -25.07 2.48 21.38
C GLY A 165 -24.72 1.51 20.26
N GLY A 166 -23.44 1.10 20.18
CA GLY A 166 -22.90 0.20 19.18
C GLY A 166 -22.80 -1.24 19.66
N VAL A 167 -22.84 -2.17 18.71
CA VAL A 167 -22.58 -3.60 18.91
C VAL A 167 -21.42 -4.00 18.03
N ASP A 168 -20.44 -4.68 18.61
CA ASP A 168 -19.28 -5.22 17.89
C ASP A 168 -19.64 -6.57 17.26
N ILE A 169 -19.39 -6.68 15.97
CA ILE A 169 -19.60 -7.88 15.17
C ILE A 169 -18.26 -8.25 14.55
N ASP A 170 -17.82 -9.47 14.80
CA ASP A 170 -16.58 -10.00 14.25
C ASP A 170 -16.87 -10.79 12.98
N SER A 171 -15.90 -10.82 12.08
CA SER A 171 -15.95 -11.61 10.86
C SER A 171 -14.58 -12.17 10.53
N ALA A 172 -14.56 -13.40 10.04
CA ALA A 172 -13.36 -14.10 9.64
C ALA A 172 -13.54 -14.63 8.22
N THR A 173 -12.59 -14.33 7.35
CA THR A 173 -12.61 -14.72 5.93
C THR A 173 -11.24 -15.23 5.53
N ILE A 174 -11.19 -16.33 4.77
CA ILE A 174 -9.97 -16.82 4.13
C ILE A 174 -10.22 -16.91 2.63
N VAL A 175 -9.54 -16.07 1.88
CA VAL A 175 -9.62 -15.99 0.42
C VAL A 175 -8.46 -16.75 -0.19
N ALA A 176 -8.76 -17.88 -0.83
CA ALA A 176 -7.77 -18.61 -1.62
C ALA A 176 -7.60 -17.95 -3.00
N GLY A 177 -6.37 -17.87 -3.48
CA GLY A 177 -6.12 -17.22 -4.76
C GLY A 177 -4.70 -17.28 -5.28
N HIS A 178 -4.47 -16.52 -6.34
CA HIS A 178 -3.16 -16.40 -6.98
C HIS A 178 -2.95 -15.05 -7.65
N VAL A 179 -1.67 -14.69 -7.82
CA VAL A 179 -1.23 -13.55 -8.63
C VAL A 179 -0.45 -14.04 -9.84
N ASN A 180 -0.55 -13.30 -10.94
CA ASN A 180 0.26 -13.53 -12.13
C ASN A 180 1.34 -12.44 -12.20
N ILE A 181 2.61 -12.84 -12.10
CA ILE A 181 3.76 -11.93 -12.18
C ILE A 181 4.64 -12.38 -13.35
N LEU A 182 4.76 -11.57 -14.40
CA LEU A 182 5.63 -11.83 -15.56
C LEU A 182 5.57 -13.29 -16.05
N SER A 183 4.34 -13.81 -16.19
CA SER A 183 4.00 -15.19 -16.61
C SER A 183 4.13 -16.31 -15.56
N LEU A 184 4.63 -16.03 -14.36
CA LEU A 184 4.64 -17.00 -13.26
C LEU A 184 3.39 -16.83 -12.37
N ARG A 185 2.67 -17.94 -12.15
CA ARG A 185 1.57 -18.00 -11.18
C ARG A 185 2.13 -18.25 -9.79
N ARG A 186 1.71 -17.46 -8.82
CA ARG A 186 2.05 -17.64 -7.40
C ARG A 186 0.78 -17.74 -6.60
N HIS A 187 0.62 -18.83 -5.87
CA HIS A 187 -0.47 -18.99 -4.91
C HIS A 187 -0.28 -18.01 -3.76
N VAL A 188 -1.37 -17.36 -3.38
CA VAL A 188 -1.40 -16.39 -2.31
C VAL A 188 -2.77 -16.49 -1.65
N ASP A 189 -2.78 -16.93 -0.41
CA ASP A 189 -3.98 -16.99 0.40
C ASP A 189 -4.01 -15.78 1.32
N VAL A 190 -5.18 -15.17 1.43
CA VAL A 190 -5.37 -13.93 2.19
C VAL A 190 -6.44 -14.14 3.25
N GLY A 191 -6.04 -14.05 4.51
CA GLY A 191 -6.91 -14.04 5.66
C GLY A 191 -7.30 -12.62 6.06
N MET A 192 -8.56 -12.42 6.43
CA MET A 192 -9.09 -11.15 6.90
C MET A 192 -9.95 -11.38 8.14
N ASN A 193 -9.58 -10.73 9.24
CA ASN A 193 -10.38 -10.67 10.46
C ASN A 193 -10.83 -9.23 10.66
N CYS A 194 -12.13 -8.97 10.61
CA CYS A 194 -12.68 -7.63 10.78
C CYS A 194 -13.63 -7.57 11.95
N THR A 195 -13.47 -6.56 12.79
CA THR A 195 -14.42 -6.17 13.83
C THR A 195 -15.14 -4.91 13.36
N VAL A 196 -16.45 -4.99 13.22
CA VAL A 196 -17.32 -3.90 12.73
C VAL A 196 -18.27 -3.52 13.85
N LYS A 197 -18.26 -2.24 14.22
CA LYS A 197 -19.19 -1.69 15.21
C LYS A 197 -20.40 -1.11 14.51
N VAL A 198 -21.58 -1.63 14.83
CA VAL A 198 -22.85 -1.23 14.21
C VAL A 198 -23.78 -0.60 15.25
N SER A 199 -24.39 0.53 14.92
CA SER A 199 -25.39 1.17 15.77
C SER A 199 -26.67 0.33 15.83
N VAL A 200 -27.18 0.08 17.04
CA VAL A 200 -28.44 -0.66 17.23
C VAL A 200 -29.65 0.12 16.73
N VAL A 201 -29.61 1.45 16.80
CA VAL A 201 -30.77 2.30 16.49
C VAL A 201 -30.98 2.45 14.99
N ASN A 202 -29.91 2.79 14.25
CA ASN A 202 -30.00 3.15 12.84
C ASN A 202 -29.29 2.17 11.90
N LEU A 203 -28.72 1.08 12.43
CA LEU A 203 -27.96 0.06 11.67
C LEU A 203 -26.78 0.65 10.86
N THR A 204 -26.27 1.81 11.28
CA THR A 204 -25.13 2.48 10.65
C THR A 204 -23.82 1.94 11.21
N ILE A 205 -22.79 1.93 10.36
CA ILE A 205 -21.44 1.54 10.75
C ILE A 205 -20.81 2.71 11.51
N LEU A 206 -20.50 2.51 12.79
CA LEU A 206 -19.86 3.50 13.66
C LEU A 206 -18.34 3.46 13.48
N ASP A 207 -17.79 2.25 13.47
CA ASP A 207 -16.36 2.01 13.30
C ASP A 207 -16.11 0.64 12.67
N GLN A 208 -14.93 0.45 12.09
CA GLN A 208 -14.49 -0.84 11.56
C GLN A 208 -12.97 -0.96 11.58
N THR A 209 -12.49 -2.10 12.08
CA THR A 209 -11.07 -2.44 12.07
C THR A 209 -10.89 -3.79 11.41
N CYS A 210 -10.02 -3.86 10.40
CA CYS A 210 -9.72 -5.08 9.66
C CYS A 210 -8.24 -5.40 9.72
N LEU A 211 -7.92 -6.60 10.20
CA LEU A 211 -6.58 -7.17 10.23
C LEU A 211 -6.44 -8.16 9.09
N GLN A 212 -5.32 -8.04 8.38
CA GLN A 212 -4.99 -8.85 7.21
C GLN A 212 -3.82 -9.77 7.50
N GLN A 213 -3.91 -11.01 7.05
CA GLN A 213 -2.87 -12.02 7.13
C GLN A 213 -2.66 -12.63 5.74
N ILE A 214 -1.42 -12.88 5.35
CA ILE A 214 -1.07 -13.35 4.00
C ILE A 214 -0.20 -14.60 4.14
N TRP A 215 -0.54 -15.64 3.40
CA TRP A 215 0.23 -16.88 3.28
C TRP A 215 0.63 -17.07 1.81
N MET A 216 1.89 -17.42 1.56
CA MET A 216 2.50 -17.58 0.23
C MET A 216 3.27 -18.88 0.13
#